data_AF-A0A2V9QFY9-F1
#
_entry.id   AF-A0A2V9QFY9-F1
#
_cell.length_a   1.000
_cell.length_b   1.000
_cell.length_c   1.000
_cell.angle_alpha   90.00
_cell.angle_beta   90.00
_cell.angle_gamma   90.00
#
_symmetry.space_group_name_H-M   'P 1'
#
loop_
_entity.id
_entity.type
_entity.pdbx_description
1 polymer ?
#
loop_
_entity_poly.entity_id
_entity_poly.type
_entity_poly.pdbx_seq_one_letter_code
_entity_poly.pdbx_strand_id
1 'polypeptide(L)'
;QSMEKLPVNHRIEATEGSSDWRSTAFLPALPVQPGHAIGREALPELVETWLLQPLRAPGISLPDTSGQIWDLHSIQGNKLLIFWSSMSRESRSQLHSFAKLRLPTLQVLAVNVDDQPSKVAIRSVATTENLPFPLLTASSEVAGIYNIVFRYLFDRHRDLGVPTSFLIDGGGMIVKIYQGVVEAETVAQDVERIPRNPNNRMKMALPFPGTLHLGSFQRNDFTYGVAFFQRGYLGAATESFKQVITSKPDDAEANYNLGTLYLRQHDVSSARPYLEKAVQLKPAHAEAWNNLGMIAAEEGHTDEAVQDFQHCLRYRPDFVVALLNLGNLYRRQKLFANAEQLLNNAIQAEPENPEANYSLGMLYAQRNETVKAEQNFQNALKVRPEYADALNNYGVLLVREQHYAEAEQKFWSCIQANPKFDQAYLNLARLYVLLNEKDKAREVLQELLRQQPEHQMAQQALKMLQ
;
A
#
# COMPACT_ATOMS: atom_id res chain seq x y z
N GLN A 1 16.82 -17.83 40.88
CA GLN A 1 15.71 -17.48 41.80
C GLN A 1 14.40 -17.76 41.10
N SER A 2 13.47 -18.48 41.74
CA SER A 2 12.11 -18.63 41.25
C SER A 2 11.22 -17.68 42.04
N MET A 3 10.58 -16.71 41.38
CA MET A 3 9.57 -15.84 41.99
C MET A 3 8.20 -16.29 41.49
N GLU A 4 7.51 -17.10 42.27
CA GLU A 4 6.16 -17.59 41.95
C GLU A 4 5.10 -16.74 42.65
N LYS A 5 3.93 -16.60 42.02
CA LYS A 5 2.75 -15.91 42.58
C LYS A 5 2.96 -14.42 42.86
N LEU A 6 3.59 -13.70 41.92
CA LEU A 6 3.72 -12.24 42.00
C LEU A 6 2.33 -11.57 41.97
N PRO A 7 2.05 -10.61 42.87
CA PRO A 7 0.79 -9.90 42.89
C PRO A 7 0.64 -8.99 41.67
N VAL A 8 -0.54 -9.00 41.05
CA VAL A 8 -0.89 -8.09 39.94
C VAL A 8 -0.91 -6.66 40.45
N ASN A 9 -0.55 -5.68 39.60
CA ASN A 9 -0.52 -4.25 39.94
C ASN A 9 0.43 -3.89 41.11
N HIS A 10 1.56 -4.56 41.20
CA HIS A 10 2.63 -4.22 42.14
C HIS A 10 3.95 -4.01 41.39
N ARG A 11 4.76 -3.08 41.86
CA ARG A 11 6.19 -3.01 41.53
C ARG A 11 6.92 -4.05 42.37
N ILE A 12 7.76 -4.84 41.72
CA ILE A 12 8.61 -5.85 42.36
C ILE A 12 10.05 -5.35 42.34
N GLU A 13 10.69 -5.29 43.50
CA GLU A 13 12.11 -5.00 43.65
C GLU A 13 12.83 -6.23 44.20
N ALA A 14 13.84 -6.69 43.50
CA ALA A 14 14.70 -7.79 43.94
C ALA A 14 16.16 -7.40 43.73
N THR A 15 17.04 -7.86 44.62
CA THR A 15 18.49 -7.64 44.50
C THR A 15 19.15 -8.91 44.01
N GLU A 16 19.94 -8.79 42.94
CA GLU A 16 20.65 -9.92 42.36
C GLU A 16 21.58 -10.57 43.42
N GLY A 17 21.44 -11.89 43.60
CA GLY A 17 22.18 -12.66 44.61
C GLY A 17 21.54 -12.71 46.01
N SER A 18 20.44 -11.99 46.27
CA SER A 18 19.71 -12.01 47.56
C SER A 18 18.35 -12.67 47.42
N SER A 19 18.00 -13.63 48.29
CA SER A 19 16.68 -14.29 48.30
C SER A 19 15.51 -13.37 48.63
N ASP A 20 15.79 -12.15 49.08
CA ASP A 20 14.78 -11.19 49.51
C ASP A 20 14.30 -10.34 48.34
N TRP A 21 12.99 -10.16 48.26
CA TRP A 21 12.34 -9.25 47.32
C TRP A 21 11.22 -8.49 48.03
N ARG A 22 10.82 -7.35 47.47
CA ARG A 22 9.77 -6.49 47.99
C ARG A 22 8.71 -6.25 46.93
N SER A 23 7.44 -6.27 47.33
CA SER A 23 6.32 -5.78 46.51
C SER A 23 5.76 -4.49 47.07
N THR A 24 5.54 -3.51 46.20
CA THR A 24 4.82 -2.28 46.50
C THR A 24 3.63 -2.16 45.56
N ALA A 25 2.42 -2.02 46.11
CA ALA A 25 1.22 -1.80 45.30
C ALA A 25 1.37 -0.49 44.50
N PHE A 26 0.96 -0.48 43.24
CA PHE A 26 0.84 0.78 42.51
C PHE A 26 -0.23 1.64 43.21
N LEU A 27 0.14 2.87 43.55
CA LEU A 27 -0.84 3.84 44.06
C LEU A 27 -1.89 4.12 42.97
N PRO A 28 -3.16 4.34 43.34
CA PRO A 28 -4.16 4.85 42.39
C PRO A 28 -3.61 6.13 41.76
N ALA A 29 -3.67 6.21 40.43
CA ALA A 29 -3.09 7.31 39.67
C ALA A 29 -3.60 8.64 40.23
N LEU A 30 -2.72 9.41 40.86
CA LEU A 30 -2.97 10.82 41.10
C LEU A 30 -3.18 11.48 39.73
N PRO A 31 -4.06 12.49 39.62
CA PRO A 31 -4.19 13.26 38.38
C PRO A 31 -2.81 13.74 37.94
N VAL A 32 -2.33 13.18 36.83
CA VAL A 32 -1.00 13.44 36.29
C VAL A 32 -1.01 14.89 35.79
N GLN A 33 -0.30 15.77 36.49
CA GLN A 33 0.09 17.03 35.86
C GLN A 33 1.01 16.67 34.69
N PRO A 34 0.82 17.27 33.50
CA PRO A 34 1.74 17.05 32.39
C PRO A 34 3.14 17.38 32.88
N GLY A 35 3.99 16.34 32.97
CA GLY A 35 5.38 16.50 33.33
C GLY A 35 6.02 17.52 32.39
N HIS A 36 7.03 18.25 32.89
CA HIS A 36 7.81 19.12 32.04
C HIS A 36 8.27 18.31 30.83
N ALA A 37 8.13 18.86 29.63
CA ALA A 37 8.56 18.19 28.41
C ALA A 37 10.01 17.75 28.62
N ILE A 38 10.21 16.44 28.81
CA ILE A 38 11.54 15.86 28.89
C ILE A 38 12.17 16.25 27.56
N GLY A 39 13.24 17.05 27.62
CA GLY A 39 13.96 17.48 26.42
C GLY A 39 14.21 16.25 25.56
N ARG A 40 13.92 16.34 24.26
CA ARG A 40 14.10 15.21 23.33
C ARG A 40 15.51 14.67 23.53
N GLU A 41 15.62 13.43 24.03
CA GLU A 41 16.90 12.76 24.19
C GLU A 41 17.63 12.80 22.84
N ALA A 42 18.81 13.43 22.82
CA ALA A 42 19.66 13.46 21.63
C ALA A 42 20.10 12.02 21.35
N LEU A 43 19.67 11.48 20.21
CA LEU A 43 20.09 10.13 19.84
C LEU A 43 21.50 10.14 19.26
N PRO A 44 22.22 9.02 19.38
CA PRO A 44 23.48 8.87 18.69
C PRO A 44 23.28 9.01 17.17
N GLU A 45 24.11 9.85 16.56
CA GLU A 45 24.15 10.05 15.11
C GLU A 45 24.83 8.86 14.41
N LEU A 46 25.72 8.18 15.13
CA LEU A 46 26.46 7.00 14.70
C LEU A 46 25.96 5.77 15.47
N VAL A 47 25.38 4.81 14.76
CA VAL A 47 24.91 3.54 15.33
C VAL A 47 25.25 2.40 14.39
N GLU A 48 25.85 1.35 14.94
CA GLU A 48 26.08 0.11 14.21
C GLU A 48 25.32 -1.02 14.89
N THR A 49 24.59 -1.84 14.14
CA THR A 49 23.74 -2.88 14.73
C THR A 49 23.70 -4.13 13.87
N TRP A 50 24.16 -5.24 14.44
CA TRP A 50 23.90 -6.58 13.90
C TRP A 50 22.44 -6.95 14.12
N LEU A 51 21.78 -7.48 13.09
CA LEU A 51 20.38 -7.87 13.19
C LEU A 51 20.26 -9.25 13.83
N LEU A 52 19.49 -9.33 14.93
CA LEU A 52 19.19 -10.59 15.62
C LEU A 52 18.56 -11.62 14.66
N GLN A 53 17.59 -11.16 13.86
CA GLN A 53 17.12 -11.87 12.66
C GLN A 53 17.40 -11.01 11.42
N PRO A 54 18.16 -11.56 10.46
CA PRO A 54 18.39 -10.92 9.18
C PRO A 54 17.08 -10.62 8.44
N LEU A 55 17.05 -9.54 7.67
CA LEU A 55 15.90 -9.11 6.87
C LEU A 55 16.22 -9.36 5.39
N ARG A 56 15.29 -9.93 4.61
CA ARG A 56 15.49 -10.06 3.16
C ARG A 56 15.62 -8.66 2.56
N ALA A 57 16.72 -8.39 1.86
CA ALA A 57 16.91 -7.08 1.24
C ALA A 57 15.84 -6.86 0.16
N PRO A 58 15.04 -5.77 0.23
CA PRO A 58 14.13 -5.43 -0.85
C PRO A 58 14.89 -5.30 -2.17
N GLY A 59 14.31 -5.81 -3.25
CA GLY A 59 14.91 -5.73 -4.57
C GLY A 59 15.12 -4.28 -5.01
N ILE A 60 16.21 -4.02 -5.72
CA ILE A 60 16.46 -2.75 -6.41
C ILE A 60 16.87 -3.10 -7.84
N SER A 61 16.37 -2.32 -8.80
CA SER A 61 16.82 -2.35 -10.19
C SER A 61 17.01 -0.90 -10.62
N LEU A 62 18.25 -0.41 -10.52
CA LEU A 62 18.55 1.01 -10.67
C LEU A 62 19.65 1.25 -11.70
N PRO A 63 19.57 2.34 -12.49
CA PRO A 63 20.64 2.73 -13.39
C PRO A 63 21.81 3.36 -12.64
N ASP A 64 23.02 3.09 -13.09
CA ASP A 64 24.20 3.88 -12.74
C ASP A 64 24.33 5.15 -13.60
N THR A 65 25.42 5.90 -13.40
CA THR A 65 25.68 7.15 -14.14
C THR A 65 25.87 6.98 -15.65
N SER A 66 26.22 5.77 -16.10
CA SER A 66 26.36 5.38 -17.51
C SER A 66 25.06 4.86 -18.12
N GLY A 67 24.06 4.54 -17.29
CA GLY A 67 22.78 3.97 -17.70
C GLY A 67 22.73 2.44 -17.64
N GLN A 68 23.80 1.77 -17.18
CA GLN A 68 23.76 0.33 -16.92
C GLN A 68 22.83 0.06 -15.74
N ILE A 69 21.92 -0.90 -15.90
CA ILE A 69 21.00 -1.33 -14.85
C ILE A 69 21.71 -2.32 -13.92
N TRP A 70 21.65 -2.05 -12.62
CA TRP A 70 22.15 -2.91 -11.56
C TRP A 70 20.98 -3.47 -10.76
N ASP A 71 20.86 -4.79 -10.77
CA ASP A 71 19.89 -5.53 -9.96
C ASP A 71 20.58 -6.15 -8.74
N LEU A 72 20.12 -5.82 -7.53
CA LEU A 72 20.74 -6.28 -6.29
C LEU A 72 20.66 -7.80 -6.11
N HIS A 73 19.59 -8.44 -6.61
CA HIS A 73 19.42 -9.89 -6.47
C HIS A 73 20.30 -10.68 -7.44
N SER A 74 20.69 -10.08 -8.57
CA SER A 74 21.63 -10.67 -9.54
C SER A 74 23.10 -10.64 -9.11
N ILE A 75 23.45 -9.80 -8.12
CA ILE A 75 24.84 -9.68 -7.63
C ILE A 75 25.18 -10.86 -6.72
N GLN A 76 26.30 -11.53 -6.99
CA GLN A 76 26.80 -12.63 -6.15
C GLN A 76 27.69 -12.11 -5.01
N GLY A 77 27.76 -12.88 -3.92
CA GLY A 77 28.59 -12.56 -2.76
C GLY A 77 27.98 -11.52 -1.83
N ASN A 78 28.79 -11.02 -0.89
CA ASN A 78 28.37 -10.01 0.08
C ASN A 78 28.29 -8.64 -0.60
N LYS A 79 27.32 -7.82 -0.20
CA LYS A 79 27.13 -6.47 -0.71
C LYS A 79 27.08 -5.45 0.41
N LEU A 80 27.52 -4.23 0.12
CA LEU A 80 27.28 -3.07 0.96
C LEU A 80 26.47 -2.06 0.15
N LEU A 81 25.25 -1.81 0.58
CA LEU A 81 24.38 -0.80 -0.02
C LEU A 81 24.49 0.50 0.79
N ILE A 82 25.08 1.55 0.22
CA ILE A 82 25.30 2.84 0.87
C ILE A 82 24.29 3.85 0.34
N PHE A 83 23.34 4.27 1.17
CA PHE A 83 22.45 5.39 0.86
C PHE A 83 23.14 6.71 1.21
N TRP A 84 23.19 7.64 0.26
CA TRP A 84 23.97 8.86 0.38
C TRP A 84 23.32 10.05 -0.33
N SER A 85 23.75 11.26 0.04
CA SER A 85 23.33 12.52 -0.59
C SER A 85 24.55 13.34 -1.01
N SER A 86 24.48 13.99 -2.18
CA SER A 86 25.55 14.88 -2.66
C SER A 86 25.68 16.16 -1.81
N MET A 87 24.61 16.53 -1.12
CA MET A 87 24.58 17.69 -0.22
C MET A 87 25.23 17.38 1.14
N SER A 88 25.30 16.11 1.54
CA SER A 88 25.96 15.71 2.79
C SER A 88 27.48 15.61 2.60
N ARG A 89 28.23 16.25 3.51
CA ARG A 89 29.70 16.18 3.52
C ARG A 89 30.16 14.81 4.03
N GLU A 90 29.46 14.29 5.02
CA GLU A 90 29.65 12.98 5.65
C GLU A 90 29.50 11.86 4.60
N SER A 91 28.44 11.94 3.80
CA SER A 91 28.19 11.03 2.66
C SER A 91 29.38 10.99 1.69
N ARG A 92 29.84 12.16 1.23
CA ARG A 92 30.98 12.25 0.30
C ARG A 92 32.28 11.73 0.92
N SER A 93 32.54 12.08 2.17
CA SER A 93 33.71 11.61 2.92
C SER A 93 33.72 10.09 3.05
N GLN A 94 32.58 9.47 3.35
CA GLN A 94 32.46 8.02 3.44
C GLN A 94 32.75 7.36 2.08
N LEU A 95 32.14 7.83 0.98
CA LEU A 95 32.40 7.27 -0.35
C LEU A 95 33.88 7.35 -0.72
N HIS A 96 34.55 8.46 -0.40
CA HIS A 96 35.98 8.63 -0.64
C HIS A 96 36.84 7.64 0.19
N SER A 97 36.46 7.36 1.44
CA SER A 97 37.13 6.34 2.28
C SER A 97 37.04 4.95 1.61
N PHE A 98 35.84 4.56 1.16
CA PHE A 98 35.61 3.29 0.46
C PHE A 98 36.34 3.18 -0.89
N ALA A 99 36.65 4.29 -1.56
CA ALA A 99 37.41 4.27 -2.81
C ALA A 99 38.87 3.86 -2.64
N LYS A 100 39.45 4.11 -1.45
CA LYS A 100 40.86 3.83 -1.15
C LYS A 100 41.14 2.36 -0.83
N LEU A 101 40.11 1.62 -0.39
CA LEU A 101 40.25 0.22 -0.02
C LEU A 101 39.68 -0.70 -1.10
N ARG A 102 40.46 -1.69 -1.50
CA ARG A 102 39.98 -2.79 -2.33
C ARG A 102 39.46 -3.89 -1.43
N LEU A 103 38.15 -4.10 -1.44
CA LEU A 103 37.47 -5.17 -0.72
C LEU A 103 36.99 -6.24 -1.72
N PRO A 104 37.85 -7.18 -2.17
CA PRO A 104 37.52 -8.10 -3.25
C PRO A 104 36.36 -9.05 -2.94
N THR A 105 36.06 -9.24 -1.65
CA THR A 105 34.96 -10.10 -1.16
C THR A 105 33.64 -9.34 -0.95
N LEU A 106 33.60 -8.03 -1.24
CA LEU A 106 32.46 -7.15 -1.01
C LEU A 106 32.14 -6.30 -2.24
N GLN A 107 30.92 -6.40 -2.73
CA GLN A 107 30.38 -5.53 -3.78
C GLN A 107 29.79 -4.28 -3.14
N VAL A 108 30.36 -3.10 -3.38
CA VAL A 108 29.82 -1.82 -2.89
C VAL A 108 28.87 -1.24 -3.94
N LEU A 109 27.70 -0.78 -3.51
CA LEU A 109 26.76 -0.04 -4.35
C LEU A 109 26.32 1.22 -3.61
N ALA A 110 26.54 2.38 -4.21
CA ALA A 110 26.22 3.66 -3.60
C ALA A 110 24.96 4.26 -4.25
N VAL A 111 23.85 4.25 -3.51
CA VAL A 111 22.53 4.71 -3.94
C VAL A 111 22.31 6.15 -3.52
N ASN A 112 22.32 7.05 -4.48
CA ASN A 112 22.02 8.46 -4.25
C ASN A 112 20.51 8.66 -4.08
N VAL A 113 20.11 9.40 -3.05
CA VAL A 113 18.70 9.72 -2.73
C VAL A 113 18.38 11.21 -2.86
N ASP A 114 19.21 11.98 -3.59
CA ASP A 114 18.89 13.36 -3.87
C ASP A 114 17.65 13.44 -4.77
N ASP A 115 16.88 14.52 -4.62
CA ASP A 115 15.75 14.78 -5.53
C ASP A 115 16.22 14.90 -6.99
N GLN A 116 15.31 14.60 -7.91
CA GLN A 116 15.61 14.22 -9.30
C GLN A 116 16.37 15.21 -10.23
N PRO A 117 16.74 16.48 -9.91
CA PRO A 117 17.55 17.27 -10.83
C PRO A 117 19.05 17.39 -10.46
N SER A 118 19.75 16.33 -10.03
CA SER A 118 21.22 16.39 -9.96
C SER A 118 21.98 15.15 -10.48
N LYS A 119 21.61 14.62 -11.66
CA LYS A 119 22.53 13.74 -12.42
C LYS A 119 23.91 14.40 -12.62
N VAL A 120 23.96 15.73 -12.71
CA VAL A 120 25.20 16.51 -12.81
C VAL A 120 26.03 16.42 -11.51
N ALA A 121 25.40 16.55 -10.34
CA ALA A 121 26.13 16.46 -9.07
C ALA A 121 26.64 15.05 -8.81
N ILE A 122 25.84 14.01 -9.09
CA ILE A 122 26.25 12.61 -8.96
C ILE A 122 27.44 12.31 -9.89
N ARG A 123 27.36 12.76 -11.16
CA ARG A 123 28.47 12.62 -12.12
C ARG A 123 29.71 13.38 -11.68
N SER A 124 29.55 14.59 -11.15
CA SER A 124 30.66 15.35 -10.60
C SER A 124 31.36 14.57 -9.49
N VAL A 125 30.62 14.03 -8.53
CA VAL A 125 31.19 13.19 -7.46
C VAL A 125 31.90 11.96 -8.05
N ALA A 126 31.28 11.27 -9.03
CA ALA A 126 31.90 10.13 -9.72
C ALA A 126 33.26 10.50 -10.33
N THR A 127 33.32 11.62 -11.05
CA THR A 127 34.52 12.08 -11.76
C THR A 127 35.60 12.63 -10.84
N THR A 128 35.21 13.35 -9.79
CA THR A 128 36.16 13.98 -8.85
C THR A 128 36.81 12.94 -7.94
N GLU A 129 36.04 11.93 -7.51
CA GLU A 129 36.48 10.97 -6.50
C GLU A 129 37.04 9.67 -7.10
N ASN A 130 36.91 9.45 -8.42
CA ASN A 130 37.37 8.25 -9.13
C ASN A 130 36.94 6.95 -8.44
N LEU A 131 35.66 6.84 -8.10
CA LEU A 131 35.12 5.74 -7.29
C LEU A 131 35.13 4.41 -8.09
N PRO A 132 35.60 3.29 -7.50
CA PRO A 132 35.73 2.01 -8.20
C PRO A 132 34.43 1.17 -8.23
N PHE A 133 33.31 1.73 -7.75
CA PHE A 133 32.02 1.04 -7.59
C PHE A 133 30.87 1.86 -8.17
N PRO A 134 29.73 1.23 -8.54
CA PRO A 134 28.62 1.93 -9.18
C PRO A 134 27.95 2.97 -8.27
N LEU A 135 27.72 4.16 -8.83
CA LEU A 135 26.85 5.20 -8.27
C LEU A 135 25.46 5.08 -8.91
N LEU A 136 24.50 4.60 -8.14
CA LEU A 136 23.11 4.40 -8.56
C LEU A 136 22.26 5.62 -8.20
N THR A 137 21.26 5.91 -9.03
CA THR A 137 20.25 6.95 -8.73
C THR A 137 18.97 6.29 -8.24
N ALA A 138 18.53 6.58 -7.01
CA ALA A 138 17.31 6.00 -6.47
C ALA A 138 16.07 6.47 -7.25
N SER A 139 15.13 5.54 -7.48
CA SER A 139 13.74 5.92 -7.75
C SER A 139 13.06 6.32 -6.44
N SER A 140 11.97 7.10 -6.55
CA SER A 140 11.12 7.43 -5.39
C SER A 140 10.58 6.17 -4.69
N GLU A 141 10.32 5.12 -5.46
CA GLU A 141 9.93 3.80 -4.95
C GLU A 141 11.04 3.16 -4.12
N VAL A 142 12.27 3.03 -4.63
CA VAL A 142 13.37 2.38 -3.89
C VAL A 142 13.71 3.17 -2.62
N ALA A 143 13.77 4.50 -2.71
CA ALA A 143 13.98 5.35 -1.54
C ALA A 143 12.86 5.16 -0.49
N GLY A 144 11.60 5.11 -0.94
CA GLY A 144 10.45 4.87 -0.07
C GLY A 144 10.44 3.48 0.59
N ILE A 145 10.81 2.43 -0.17
CA ILE A 145 10.90 1.06 0.34
C ILE A 145 11.96 0.96 1.44
N TYR A 146 13.18 1.45 1.20
CA TYR A 146 14.24 1.38 2.20
C TYR A 146 14.01 2.32 3.39
N ASN A 147 13.28 3.43 3.18
CA ASN A 147 12.80 4.27 4.27
C ASN A 147 11.80 3.53 5.18
N ILE A 148 10.86 2.77 4.61
CA ILE A 148 9.97 1.90 5.38
C ILE A 148 10.77 0.83 6.10
N VAL A 149 11.72 0.17 5.41
CA VAL A 149 12.59 -0.83 6.05
C VAL A 149 13.26 -0.24 7.28
N PHE A 150 13.90 0.93 7.14
CA PHE A 150 14.59 1.62 8.23
C PHE A 150 13.65 2.06 9.37
N ARG A 151 12.47 2.59 9.05
CA ARG A 151 11.46 2.97 10.06
C ARG A 151 11.08 1.79 10.95
N TYR A 152 10.82 0.62 10.37
CA TYR A 152 10.37 -0.56 11.11
C TYR A 152 11.52 -1.39 11.69
N LEU A 153 12.79 -1.03 11.43
CA LEU A 153 13.95 -1.69 12.04
C LEU A 153 14.15 -1.30 13.51
N PHE A 154 13.72 -0.10 13.88
CA PHE A 154 13.86 0.45 15.24
C PHE A 154 12.50 0.92 15.76
N ASP A 155 12.20 0.71 17.04
CA ASP A 155 10.90 1.08 17.63
C ASP A 155 10.53 2.57 17.50
N ARG A 156 11.51 3.43 17.19
CA ARG A 156 11.33 4.88 17.07
C ARG A 156 10.82 5.36 15.71
N HIS A 157 10.60 4.46 14.73
CA HIS A 157 9.97 4.76 13.43
C HIS A 157 10.52 6.00 12.71
N ARG A 158 11.85 6.06 12.60
CA ARG A 158 12.56 7.21 12.02
C ARG A 158 12.80 7.05 10.54
N ASP A 159 12.87 8.18 9.85
CA ASP A 159 13.23 8.22 8.45
C ASP A 159 14.70 7.81 8.27
N LEU A 160 14.99 7.23 7.11
CA LEU A 160 16.33 6.86 6.69
C LEU A 160 17.21 8.12 6.63
N GLY A 161 18.10 8.27 7.60
CA GLY A 161 19.14 9.29 7.56
C GLY A 161 20.23 8.91 6.55
N VAL A 162 20.97 9.91 6.05
CA VAL A 162 22.14 9.67 5.19
C VAL A 162 23.42 10.28 5.79
N PRO A 163 24.57 9.59 5.70
CA PRO A 163 24.71 8.26 5.10
C PRO A 163 24.12 7.15 5.99
N THR A 164 23.56 6.12 5.36
CA THR A 164 23.19 4.85 6.04
C THR A 164 23.60 3.70 5.13
N SER A 165 24.22 2.67 5.70
CA SER A 165 24.71 1.52 4.95
C SER A 165 24.09 0.22 5.45
N PHE A 166 23.77 -0.68 4.52
CA PHE A 166 23.25 -2.01 4.81
C PHE A 166 24.25 -3.06 4.33
N LEU A 167 24.78 -3.88 5.26
CA LEU A 167 25.56 -5.06 4.92
C LEU A 167 24.61 -6.20 4.59
N ILE A 168 24.73 -6.72 3.38
CA ILE A 168 23.91 -7.80 2.83
C ILE A 168 24.81 -9.01 2.59
N ASP A 169 24.43 -10.16 3.13
CA ASP A 169 25.19 -11.39 2.95
C ASP A 169 25.00 -12.00 1.54
N GLY A 170 25.75 -13.06 1.25
CA GLY A 170 25.64 -13.83 0.00
C GLY A 170 24.24 -14.41 -0.28
N GLY A 171 23.41 -14.59 0.76
CA GLY A 171 22.02 -15.06 0.64
C GLY A 171 21.02 -13.94 0.33
N GLY A 172 21.46 -12.68 0.26
CA GLY A 172 20.60 -11.52 0.02
C GLY A 172 19.88 -11.03 1.29
N MET A 173 20.40 -11.37 2.48
CA MET A 173 19.84 -10.92 3.75
C MET A 173 20.65 -9.73 4.29
N ILE A 174 19.98 -8.66 4.67
CA ILE A 174 20.54 -7.58 5.49
C ILE A 174 20.89 -8.20 6.86
N VAL A 175 22.17 -8.14 7.22
CA VAL A 175 22.70 -8.72 8.47
C VAL A 175 23.22 -7.67 9.45
N LYS A 176 23.66 -6.50 8.96
CA LYS A 176 24.12 -5.38 9.79
C LYS A 176 23.73 -4.06 9.14
N ILE A 177 23.50 -3.04 9.98
CA ILE A 177 23.16 -1.69 9.57
C ILE A 177 24.16 -0.72 10.21
N TYR A 178 24.57 0.28 9.45
CA TYR A 178 25.41 1.38 9.89
C TYR A 178 24.66 2.69 9.64
N GLN A 179 24.26 3.37 10.70
CA GLN A 179 23.69 4.71 10.66
C GLN A 179 24.83 5.71 10.81
N GLY A 180 24.93 6.65 9.87
CA GLY A 180 26.01 7.61 9.79
C GLY A 180 27.28 7.04 9.17
N VAL A 181 28.39 7.75 9.35
CA VAL A 181 29.68 7.43 8.71
C VAL A 181 30.26 6.15 9.30
N VAL A 182 30.66 5.21 8.44
CA VAL A 182 31.40 4.00 8.81
C VAL A 182 32.70 3.91 8.02
N GLU A 183 33.77 3.46 8.68
CA GLU A 183 35.06 3.22 8.04
C GLU A 183 35.08 1.90 7.26
N ALA A 184 35.75 1.91 6.11
CA ALA A 184 35.78 0.76 5.21
C ALA A 184 36.51 -0.45 5.81
N GLU A 185 37.54 -0.25 6.64
CA GLU A 185 38.21 -1.33 7.39
C GLU A 185 37.27 -2.00 8.40
N THR A 186 36.40 -1.24 9.06
CA THR A 186 35.39 -1.79 9.98
C THR A 186 34.45 -2.72 9.22
N VAL A 187 33.93 -2.27 8.07
CA VAL A 187 33.08 -3.12 7.23
C VAL A 187 33.82 -4.35 6.71
N ALA A 188 35.09 -4.23 6.34
CA ALA A 188 35.91 -5.37 5.93
C ALA A 188 35.99 -6.44 7.03
N GLN A 189 36.23 -6.03 8.28
CA GLN A 189 36.24 -6.94 9.43
C GLN A 189 34.85 -7.55 9.70
N ASP A 190 33.78 -6.77 9.55
CA ASP A 190 32.41 -7.26 9.73
C ASP A 190 32.04 -8.31 8.68
N VAL A 191 32.47 -8.13 7.42
CA VAL A 191 32.27 -9.10 6.33
C VAL A 191 32.87 -10.47 6.69
N GLU A 192 34.06 -10.50 7.26
CA GLU A 192 34.71 -11.74 7.72
C GLU A 192 33.99 -12.37 8.92
N ARG A 193 33.31 -11.54 9.72
CA ARG A 193 32.63 -11.93 10.97
C ARG A 193 31.14 -12.21 10.81
N ILE A 194 30.59 -12.19 9.58
CA ILE A 194 29.16 -12.44 9.36
C ILE A 194 28.75 -13.75 10.07
N PRO A 195 27.84 -13.67 11.06
CA PRO A 195 27.50 -14.80 11.91
C PRO A 195 26.72 -15.87 11.13
N ARG A 196 27.30 -17.07 11.04
CA ARG A 196 26.76 -18.19 10.25
C ARG A 196 25.62 -18.97 10.93
N ASN A 197 25.40 -18.79 12.23
CA ASN A 197 24.38 -19.51 12.98
C ASN A 197 23.61 -18.58 13.95
N PRO A 198 22.39 -18.97 14.38
CA PRO A 198 21.56 -18.14 15.27
C PRO A 198 22.24 -17.75 16.59
N ASN A 199 23.02 -18.64 17.20
CA ASN A 199 23.67 -18.38 18.48
C ASN A 199 24.76 -17.30 18.36
N ASN A 200 25.55 -17.34 17.29
CA ASN A 200 26.55 -16.30 17.01
C ASN A 200 25.88 -14.98 16.64
N ARG A 201 24.76 -15.02 15.88
CA ARG A 201 23.96 -13.81 15.60
C ARG A 201 23.49 -13.14 16.87
N MET A 202 22.91 -13.91 17.79
CA MET A 202 22.44 -13.37 19.07
C MET A 202 23.58 -12.74 19.88
N LYS A 203 24.75 -13.38 19.96
CA LYS A 203 25.92 -12.82 20.65
C LYS A 203 26.42 -11.51 20.05
N MET A 204 26.29 -11.32 18.73
CA MET A 204 26.72 -10.10 18.04
C MET A 204 25.66 -8.99 18.03
N ALA A 205 24.38 -9.36 18.03
CA ALA A 205 23.25 -8.42 17.96
C ALA A 205 22.89 -7.82 19.32
N LEU A 206 23.18 -8.51 20.43
CA LEU A 206 22.89 -8.00 21.76
C LEU A 206 24.01 -7.07 22.26
N PRO A 207 23.67 -5.93 22.88
CA PRO A 207 24.66 -4.98 23.39
C PRO A 207 25.37 -5.46 24.68
N PHE A 208 24.95 -6.59 25.23
CA PHE A 208 25.54 -7.23 26.41
C PHE A 208 25.48 -8.75 26.29
N PRO A 209 26.37 -9.49 26.97
CA PRO A 209 26.30 -10.94 27.05
C PRO A 209 24.96 -11.38 27.67
N GLY A 210 24.31 -12.38 27.09
CA GLY A 210 23.07 -12.90 27.64
C GLY A 210 22.49 -14.06 26.83
N THR A 211 21.42 -14.64 27.38
CA THR A 211 20.59 -15.66 26.75
C THR A 211 19.18 -15.12 26.55
N LEU A 212 18.68 -15.16 25.32
CA LEU A 212 17.28 -14.83 25.04
C LEU A 212 16.41 -16.00 25.52
N HIS A 213 15.60 -15.77 26.55
CA HIS A 213 14.67 -16.79 27.11
C HIS A 213 13.26 -16.73 26.50
N LEU A 214 12.99 -15.72 25.66
CA LEU A 214 11.87 -15.77 24.72
C LEU A 214 12.27 -16.73 23.59
N GLY A 215 11.30 -17.32 22.88
CA GLY A 215 11.57 -18.22 21.74
C GLY A 215 12.43 -17.57 20.64
N SER A 216 12.50 -18.17 19.44
CA SER A 216 13.20 -17.51 18.33
C SER A 216 12.61 -16.12 18.08
N PHE A 217 13.41 -15.06 18.22
CA PHE A 217 13.01 -13.71 17.80
C PHE A 217 12.52 -13.79 16.34
N GLN A 218 11.28 -13.33 16.11
CA GLN A 218 10.68 -13.27 14.79
C GLN A 218 10.37 -11.82 14.44
N ARG A 219 10.94 -11.37 13.32
CA ARG A 219 10.61 -10.12 12.68
C ARG A 219 9.18 -10.21 12.15
N ASN A 220 8.44 -9.12 12.32
CA ASN A 220 7.07 -9.06 11.85
C ASN A 220 7.02 -8.67 10.37
N ASP A 221 7.31 -9.64 9.48
CA ASP A 221 7.28 -9.45 8.02
C ASP A 221 5.88 -9.04 7.52
N PHE A 222 4.82 -9.37 8.27
CA PHE A 222 3.46 -8.97 7.96
C PHE A 222 3.30 -7.44 8.01
N THR A 223 3.87 -6.78 9.03
CA THR A 223 3.82 -5.32 9.15
C THR A 223 4.53 -4.63 7.99
N TYR A 224 5.67 -5.17 7.51
CA TYR A 224 6.34 -4.65 6.32
C TYR A 224 5.43 -4.80 5.08
N GLY A 225 4.83 -5.97 4.90
CA GLY A 225 3.89 -6.22 3.79
C GLY A 225 2.73 -5.23 3.76
N VAL A 226 2.10 -4.98 4.91
CA VAL A 226 1.01 -3.99 5.02
C VAL A 226 1.51 -2.57 4.71
N ALA A 227 2.65 -2.17 5.26
CA ALA A 227 3.21 -0.83 5.04
C ALA A 227 3.57 -0.60 3.56
N PHE A 228 4.17 -1.58 2.91
CA PHE A 228 4.46 -1.54 1.47
C PHE A 228 3.18 -1.48 0.64
N PHE A 229 2.18 -2.29 0.97
CA PHE A 229 0.92 -2.36 0.24
C PHE A 229 0.14 -1.04 0.31
N GLN A 230 0.07 -0.43 1.49
CA GLN A 230 -0.57 0.88 1.69
C GLN A 230 0.10 2.01 0.91
N ARG A 231 1.42 1.90 0.64
CA ARG A 231 2.17 2.87 -0.17
C ARG A 231 2.20 2.53 -1.65
N GLY A 232 1.58 1.42 -2.07
CA GLY A 232 1.54 0.99 -3.47
C GLY A 232 2.83 0.31 -3.94
N TYR A 233 3.76 -0.04 -3.04
CA TYR A 233 4.98 -0.78 -3.38
C TYR A 233 4.67 -2.28 -3.49
N LEU A 234 3.89 -2.64 -4.52
CA LEU A 234 3.25 -3.96 -4.64
C LEU A 234 4.28 -5.10 -4.66
N GLY A 235 5.41 -4.95 -5.36
CA GLY A 235 6.44 -5.98 -5.41
C GLY A 235 7.06 -6.30 -4.04
N ALA A 236 7.40 -5.27 -3.26
CA ALA A 236 7.96 -5.44 -1.91
C ALA A 236 6.91 -6.02 -0.93
N ALA A 237 5.65 -5.63 -1.09
CA ALA A 237 4.54 -6.19 -0.33
C ALA A 237 4.32 -7.69 -0.63
N THR A 238 4.33 -8.10 -1.90
CA THR A 238 4.22 -9.49 -2.33
C THR A 238 5.27 -10.36 -1.65
N GLU A 239 6.54 -9.96 -1.71
CA GLU A 239 7.63 -10.73 -1.13
C GLU A 239 7.51 -10.81 0.40
N SER A 240 7.10 -9.72 1.06
CA SER A 240 6.88 -9.72 2.51
C SER A 240 5.77 -10.69 2.93
N PHE A 241 4.61 -10.66 2.26
CA PHE A 241 3.52 -11.59 2.58
C PHE A 241 3.88 -13.05 2.26
N LYS A 242 4.65 -13.32 1.19
CA LYS A 242 5.18 -14.67 0.91
C LYS A 242 6.11 -15.15 2.01
N GLN A 243 6.95 -14.29 2.60
CA GLN A 243 7.78 -14.67 3.75
C GLN A 243 6.94 -15.02 4.97
N VAL A 244 5.87 -14.27 5.24
CA VAL A 244 4.92 -14.61 6.31
C VAL A 244 4.30 -15.97 6.07
N ILE A 245 3.75 -16.23 4.88
CA ILE A 245 3.12 -17.52 4.53
C ILE A 245 4.13 -18.67 4.56
N THR A 246 5.38 -18.44 4.15
CA THR A 246 6.44 -19.45 4.22
C THR A 246 6.74 -19.85 5.68
N SER A 247 6.76 -18.88 6.59
CA SER A 247 7.01 -19.13 8.01
C SER A 247 5.77 -19.60 8.78
N LYS A 248 4.57 -19.20 8.34
CA LYS A 248 3.26 -19.48 8.94
C LYS A 248 2.24 -19.76 7.83
N PRO A 249 2.21 -20.98 7.26
CA PRO A 249 1.31 -21.31 6.15
C PRO A 249 -0.18 -21.15 6.47
N ASP A 250 -0.53 -21.26 7.76
CA ASP A 250 -1.90 -21.15 8.27
C ASP A 250 -2.26 -19.71 8.73
N ASP A 251 -1.50 -18.70 8.34
CA ASP A 251 -1.81 -17.29 8.59
C ASP A 251 -2.89 -16.78 7.61
N ALA A 252 -4.14 -16.73 8.07
CA ALA A 252 -5.28 -16.32 7.25
C ALA A 252 -5.17 -14.87 6.76
N GLU A 253 -4.61 -13.95 7.56
CA GLU A 253 -4.48 -12.54 7.21
C GLU A 253 -3.41 -12.34 6.13
N ALA A 254 -2.30 -13.08 6.20
CA ALA A 254 -1.26 -13.03 5.17
C ALA A 254 -1.77 -13.56 3.82
N ASN A 255 -2.54 -14.66 3.84
CA ASN A 255 -3.21 -15.19 2.65
C ASN A 255 -4.21 -14.18 2.06
N TYR A 256 -5.07 -13.58 2.89
CA TYR A 256 -6.02 -12.56 2.44
C TYR A 256 -5.32 -11.34 1.83
N ASN A 257 -4.28 -10.81 2.48
CA ASN A 257 -3.57 -9.64 1.99
C ASN A 257 -2.80 -9.93 0.70
N LEU A 258 -2.20 -11.12 0.56
CA LEU A 258 -1.55 -11.51 -0.69
C LEU A 258 -2.55 -11.70 -1.83
N GLY A 259 -3.71 -12.32 -1.57
CA GLY A 259 -4.79 -12.42 -2.55
C GLY A 259 -5.32 -11.05 -2.98
N THR A 260 -5.56 -10.15 -2.03
CA THR A 260 -6.00 -8.77 -2.30
C THR A 260 -4.95 -7.97 -3.09
N LEU A 261 -3.67 -8.22 -2.83
CA LEU A 261 -2.58 -7.61 -3.59
C LEU A 261 -2.60 -8.06 -5.05
N TYR A 262 -2.77 -9.35 -5.32
CA TYR A 262 -2.89 -9.86 -6.68
C TYR A 262 -4.12 -9.28 -7.41
N LEU A 263 -5.24 -9.07 -6.72
CA LEU A 263 -6.38 -8.34 -7.28
C LEU A 263 -6.03 -6.90 -7.68
N ARG A 264 -5.23 -6.18 -6.88
CA ARG A 264 -4.74 -4.84 -7.26
C ARG A 264 -3.80 -4.86 -8.46
N GLN A 265 -3.15 -5.99 -8.74
CA GLN A 265 -2.34 -6.19 -9.95
C GLN A 265 -3.16 -6.68 -11.14
N HIS A 266 -4.49 -6.83 -10.98
CA HIS A 266 -5.39 -7.45 -11.95
C HIS A 266 -5.05 -8.92 -12.27
N ASP A 267 -4.31 -9.60 -11.38
CA ASP A 267 -4.01 -11.02 -11.50
C ASP A 267 -4.99 -11.86 -10.66
N VAL A 268 -6.20 -12.00 -11.20
CA VAL A 268 -7.28 -12.78 -10.58
C VAL A 268 -6.88 -14.25 -10.38
N SER A 269 -6.11 -14.79 -11.33
CA SER A 269 -5.68 -16.20 -11.32
C SER A 269 -4.78 -16.52 -10.12
N SER A 270 -3.85 -15.62 -9.79
CA SER A 270 -3.01 -15.74 -8.59
C SER A 270 -3.78 -15.39 -7.32
N ALA A 271 -4.76 -14.48 -7.37
CA ALA A 271 -5.48 -14.02 -6.19
C ALA A 271 -6.38 -15.09 -5.55
N ARG A 272 -7.20 -15.75 -6.38
CA ARG A 272 -8.23 -16.71 -5.95
C ARG A 272 -7.73 -17.77 -4.95
N PRO A 273 -6.65 -18.54 -5.21
CA PRO A 273 -6.23 -19.60 -4.28
C PRO A 273 -5.82 -19.10 -2.90
N TYR A 274 -5.26 -17.89 -2.79
CA TYR A 274 -4.92 -17.29 -1.49
C TYR A 274 -6.18 -16.83 -0.74
N LEU A 275 -7.18 -16.28 -1.44
CA LEU A 275 -8.45 -15.89 -0.81
C LEU A 275 -9.25 -17.12 -0.35
N GLU A 276 -9.29 -18.18 -1.15
CA GLU A 276 -9.87 -19.48 -0.79
C GLU A 276 -9.18 -20.07 0.45
N LYS A 277 -7.84 -20.03 0.48
CA LYS A 277 -7.08 -20.45 1.66
C LYS A 277 -7.39 -19.59 2.88
N ALA A 278 -7.55 -18.28 2.73
CA ALA A 278 -7.89 -17.37 3.82
C ALA A 278 -9.26 -17.71 4.44
N VAL A 279 -10.30 -17.96 3.63
CA VAL A 279 -11.63 -18.35 4.15
C VAL A 279 -11.64 -19.79 4.68
N GLN A 280 -10.81 -20.69 4.15
CA GLN A 280 -10.63 -22.03 4.72
C GLN A 280 -10.03 -21.97 6.13
N LEU A 281 -9.00 -21.14 6.32
CA LEU A 281 -8.32 -20.95 7.60
C LEU A 281 -9.18 -20.18 8.60
N LYS A 282 -9.91 -19.17 8.12
CA LYS A 282 -10.78 -18.30 8.91
C LYS A 282 -12.13 -18.13 8.21
N PRO A 283 -13.08 -19.04 8.42
CA PRO A 283 -14.41 -18.96 7.79
C PRO A 283 -15.15 -17.65 8.05
N ALA A 284 -14.88 -16.97 9.16
CA ALA A 284 -15.48 -15.68 9.52
C ALA A 284 -14.83 -14.46 8.85
N HIS A 285 -13.90 -14.63 7.90
CA HIS A 285 -13.22 -13.53 7.21
C HIS A 285 -14.11 -12.91 6.12
N ALA A 286 -14.93 -11.94 6.50
CA ALA A 286 -15.93 -11.34 5.62
C ALA A 286 -15.33 -10.68 4.36
N GLU A 287 -14.19 -9.98 4.48
CA GLU A 287 -13.50 -9.33 3.36
C GLU A 287 -12.99 -10.32 2.31
N ALA A 288 -12.47 -11.47 2.74
CA ALA A 288 -12.02 -12.51 1.82
C ALA A 288 -13.21 -13.11 1.04
N TRP A 289 -14.34 -13.37 1.71
CA TRP A 289 -15.58 -13.78 1.06
C TRP A 289 -16.11 -12.74 0.07
N ASN A 290 -16.08 -11.45 0.42
CA ASN A 290 -16.47 -10.39 -0.52
C ASN A 290 -15.57 -10.41 -1.77
N ASN A 291 -14.26 -10.56 -1.61
CA ASN A 291 -13.34 -10.58 -2.73
C ASN A 291 -13.54 -11.82 -3.62
N LEU A 292 -13.82 -13.00 -3.04
CA LEU A 292 -14.20 -14.19 -3.80
C LEU A 292 -15.50 -13.98 -4.59
N GLY A 293 -16.51 -13.38 -3.96
CA GLY A 293 -17.76 -13.06 -4.64
C GLY A 293 -17.58 -12.06 -5.79
N MET A 294 -16.67 -11.08 -5.65
CA MET A 294 -16.32 -10.17 -6.74
C MET A 294 -15.65 -10.91 -7.91
N ILE A 295 -14.68 -11.78 -7.62
CA ILE A 295 -14.01 -12.61 -8.63
C ILE A 295 -15.03 -13.48 -9.38
N ALA A 296 -15.87 -14.21 -8.66
CA ALA A 296 -16.89 -15.06 -9.25
C ALA A 296 -17.88 -14.26 -10.12
N ALA A 297 -18.26 -13.05 -9.71
CA ALA A 297 -19.13 -12.17 -10.51
C ALA A 297 -18.45 -11.69 -11.80
N GLU A 298 -17.15 -11.35 -11.75
CA GLU A 298 -16.36 -10.95 -12.92
C GLU A 298 -16.17 -12.10 -13.92
N GLU A 299 -16.02 -13.32 -13.44
CA GLU A 299 -15.92 -14.54 -14.26
C GLU A 299 -17.28 -15.02 -14.80
N GLY A 300 -18.39 -14.42 -14.35
CA GLY A 300 -19.75 -14.80 -14.75
C GLY A 300 -20.34 -15.98 -13.95
N HIS A 301 -19.62 -16.50 -12.96
CA HIS A 301 -20.06 -17.52 -12.01
C HIS A 301 -21.04 -16.93 -10.99
N THR A 302 -22.24 -16.61 -11.48
CA THR A 302 -23.19 -15.77 -10.75
C THR A 302 -23.72 -16.42 -9.46
N ASP A 303 -23.97 -17.74 -9.47
CA ASP A 303 -24.48 -18.44 -8.29
C ASP A 303 -23.41 -18.54 -7.17
N GLU A 304 -22.15 -18.76 -7.55
CA GLU A 304 -21.00 -18.74 -6.63
C GLU A 304 -20.85 -17.34 -6.01
N ALA A 305 -20.91 -16.28 -6.84
CA ALA A 305 -20.86 -14.90 -6.35
C ALA A 305 -21.94 -14.59 -5.31
N VAL A 306 -23.18 -15.04 -5.55
CA VAL A 306 -24.28 -14.89 -4.59
C VAL A 306 -23.97 -15.60 -3.28
N GLN A 307 -23.47 -16.85 -3.33
CA GLN A 307 -23.12 -17.62 -2.14
C GLN A 307 -22.00 -16.94 -1.33
N ASP A 308 -20.95 -16.48 -1.99
CA ASP A 308 -19.81 -15.82 -1.35
C ASP A 308 -20.20 -14.50 -0.70
N PHE A 309 -20.99 -13.66 -1.38
CA PHE A 309 -21.51 -12.44 -0.76
C PHE A 309 -22.43 -12.74 0.43
N GLN A 310 -23.26 -13.78 0.35
CA GLN A 310 -24.09 -14.20 1.48
C GLN A 310 -23.25 -14.73 2.64
N HIS A 311 -22.14 -15.43 2.37
CA HIS A 311 -21.19 -15.85 3.39
C HIS A 311 -20.55 -14.65 4.08
N CYS A 312 -20.09 -13.66 3.31
CA CYS A 312 -19.61 -12.39 3.82
C CYS A 312 -20.63 -11.73 4.77
N LEU A 313 -21.88 -11.57 4.31
CA LEU A 313 -22.95 -10.91 5.06
C LEU A 313 -23.45 -11.73 6.26
N ARG A 314 -23.24 -13.04 6.29
CA ARG A 314 -23.53 -13.87 7.46
C ARG A 314 -22.62 -13.51 8.64
N TYR A 315 -21.36 -13.18 8.38
CA TYR A 315 -20.39 -12.82 9.42
C TYR A 315 -20.32 -11.33 9.69
N ARG A 316 -20.62 -10.49 8.69
CA ARG A 316 -20.69 -9.05 8.83
C ARG A 316 -21.93 -8.50 8.09
N PRO A 317 -23.11 -8.50 8.73
CA PRO A 317 -24.37 -8.12 8.09
C PRO A 317 -24.44 -6.67 7.60
N ASP A 318 -23.64 -5.78 8.20
CA ASP A 318 -23.53 -4.36 7.90
C ASP A 318 -22.38 -4.05 6.91
N PHE A 319 -21.78 -5.06 6.27
CA PHE A 319 -20.68 -4.83 5.35
C PHE A 319 -21.17 -4.23 4.03
N VAL A 320 -21.13 -2.90 3.96
CA VAL A 320 -21.67 -2.09 2.86
C VAL A 320 -21.19 -2.53 1.49
N VAL A 321 -19.90 -2.82 1.31
CA VAL A 321 -19.35 -3.25 0.01
C VAL A 321 -20.05 -4.52 -0.50
N ALA A 322 -20.25 -5.52 0.37
CA ALA A 322 -20.92 -6.76 0.00
C ALA A 322 -22.44 -6.57 -0.22
N LEU A 323 -23.09 -5.70 0.57
CA LEU A 323 -24.50 -5.33 0.38
C LEU A 323 -24.71 -4.68 -1.00
N LEU A 324 -23.82 -3.75 -1.39
CA LEU A 324 -23.83 -3.10 -2.69
C LEU A 324 -23.58 -4.08 -3.83
N ASN A 325 -22.57 -4.95 -3.69
CA ASN A 325 -22.22 -5.92 -4.71
C ASN A 325 -23.36 -6.91 -4.96
N LEU A 326 -23.90 -7.52 -3.91
CA LEU A 326 -25.01 -8.46 -4.02
C LEU A 326 -26.31 -7.77 -4.46
N GLY A 327 -26.60 -6.57 -3.94
CA GLY A 327 -27.75 -5.77 -4.34
C GLY A 327 -27.73 -5.44 -5.84
N ASN A 328 -26.57 -5.01 -6.36
CA ASN A 328 -26.40 -4.75 -7.79
C ASN A 328 -26.43 -6.01 -8.65
N LEU A 329 -25.97 -7.15 -8.12
CA LEU A 329 -26.09 -8.44 -8.79
C LEU A 329 -27.56 -8.85 -8.95
N TYR A 330 -28.35 -8.78 -7.87
CA TYR A 330 -29.80 -9.02 -7.92
C TYR A 330 -30.55 -8.03 -8.81
N ARG A 331 -30.14 -6.75 -8.83
CA ARG A 331 -30.70 -5.76 -9.76
C ARG A 331 -30.48 -6.17 -11.23
N ARG A 332 -29.28 -6.65 -11.58
CA ARG A 332 -28.97 -7.16 -12.92
C ARG A 332 -29.78 -8.40 -13.28
N GLN A 333 -30.03 -9.28 -12.32
CA GLN A 333 -30.93 -10.43 -12.46
C GLN A 333 -32.44 -10.07 -12.45
N LYS A 334 -32.78 -8.78 -12.27
CA LYS A 334 -34.16 -8.28 -12.11
C LYS A 334 -34.89 -8.81 -10.87
N LEU A 335 -34.16 -9.32 -9.87
CA LEU A 335 -34.67 -9.68 -8.55
C LEU A 335 -34.78 -8.41 -7.68
N PHE A 336 -35.69 -7.52 -8.08
CA PHE A 336 -35.72 -6.15 -7.58
C PHE A 336 -36.04 -6.02 -6.09
N ALA A 337 -36.89 -6.89 -5.53
CA ALA A 337 -37.21 -6.85 -4.10
C ALA A 337 -35.98 -7.17 -3.24
N ASN A 338 -35.21 -8.20 -3.62
CA ASN A 338 -33.99 -8.57 -2.91
C ASN A 338 -32.92 -7.47 -3.04
N ALA A 339 -32.81 -6.87 -4.24
CA ALA A 339 -31.91 -5.75 -4.47
C ALA A 339 -32.27 -4.53 -3.60
N GLU A 340 -33.56 -4.15 -3.55
CA GLU A 340 -34.05 -3.03 -2.75
C GLU A 340 -33.74 -3.24 -1.26
N GLN A 341 -34.00 -4.44 -0.75
CA GLN A 341 -33.71 -4.78 0.65
C GLN A 341 -32.22 -4.61 0.99
N LEU A 342 -31.32 -5.18 0.18
CA LEU A 342 -29.88 -5.11 0.43
C LEU A 342 -29.33 -3.70 0.31
N LEU A 343 -29.79 -2.93 -0.68
CA LEU A 343 -29.33 -1.56 -0.86
C LEU A 343 -29.88 -0.62 0.22
N ASN A 344 -31.09 -0.85 0.73
CA ASN A 344 -31.60 -0.14 1.90
C ASN A 344 -30.79 -0.47 3.16
N ASN A 345 -30.39 -1.74 3.35
CA ASN A 345 -29.49 -2.11 4.44
C ASN A 345 -28.12 -1.41 4.31
N ALA A 346 -27.62 -1.22 3.08
CA ALA A 346 -26.36 -0.47 2.84
C ALA A 346 -26.48 0.99 3.28
N ILE A 347 -27.61 1.66 2.97
CA ILE A 347 -27.89 3.02 3.46
C ILE A 347 -28.05 3.05 4.98
N GLN A 348 -28.66 2.04 5.59
CA GLN A 348 -28.80 1.99 7.06
C GLN A 348 -27.45 1.85 7.76
N ALA A 349 -26.54 1.06 7.20
CA ALA A 349 -25.19 0.88 7.74
C ALA A 349 -24.33 2.14 7.54
N GLU A 350 -24.37 2.76 6.35
CA GLU A 350 -23.66 4.00 6.05
C GLU A 350 -24.60 5.02 5.34
N PRO A 351 -25.29 5.90 6.10
CA PRO A 351 -26.25 6.85 5.54
C PRO A 351 -25.65 7.86 4.56
N GLU A 352 -24.37 8.16 4.70
CA GLU A 352 -23.62 9.08 3.83
C GLU A 352 -22.81 8.33 2.76
N ASN A 353 -23.21 7.12 2.37
CA ASN A 353 -22.58 6.39 1.27
C ASN A 353 -23.21 6.78 -0.09
N PRO A 354 -22.47 7.45 -0.99
CA PRO A 354 -23.01 7.89 -2.29
C PRO A 354 -23.25 6.70 -3.24
N GLU A 355 -22.48 5.62 -3.17
CA GLU A 355 -22.65 4.42 -3.99
C GLU A 355 -23.95 3.68 -3.67
N ALA A 356 -24.38 3.67 -2.40
CA ALA A 356 -25.65 3.08 -1.96
C ALA A 356 -26.86 3.83 -2.53
N ASN A 357 -26.87 5.16 -2.37
CA ASN A 357 -27.90 6.01 -2.96
C ASN A 357 -27.91 5.90 -4.49
N TYR A 358 -26.74 5.94 -5.13
CA TYR A 358 -26.65 5.77 -6.58
C TYR A 358 -27.21 4.41 -7.05
N SER A 359 -26.87 3.31 -6.35
CA SER A 359 -27.36 1.96 -6.69
C SER A 359 -28.87 1.84 -6.54
N LEU A 360 -29.47 2.46 -5.51
CA LEU A 360 -30.93 2.56 -5.35
C LEU A 360 -31.56 3.42 -6.45
N GLY A 361 -30.93 4.54 -6.81
CA GLY A 361 -31.35 5.37 -7.93
C GLY A 361 -31.44 4.57 -9.23
N MET A 362 -30.41 3.79 -9.53
CA MET A 362 -30.37 2.88 -10.69
C MET A 362 -31.46 1.79 -10.61
N LEU A 363 -31.70 1.22 -9.43
CA LEU A 363 -32.76 0.22 -9.22
C LEU A 363 -34.15 0.81 -9.52
N TYR A 364 -34.46 1.98 -8.96
CA TYR A 364 -35.76 2.63 -9.20
C TYR A 364 -35.91 3.11 -10.63
N ALA A 365 -34.83 3.62 -11.26
CA ALA A 365 -34.85 4.01 -12.67
C ALA A 365 -35.19 2.83 -13.59
N GLN A 366 -34.65 1.64 -13.29
CA GLN A 366 -34.92 0.39 -14.02
C GLN A 366 -36.35 -0.14 -13.81
N ARG A 367 -36.99 0.21 -12.67
CA ARG A 367 -38.41 -0.06 -12.38
C ARG A 367 -39.36 1.01 -12.89
N ASN A 368 -38.84 2.07 -13.52
CA ASN A 368 -39.60 3.28 -13.89
C ASN A 368 -40.23 4.03 -12.71
N GLU A 369 -39.67 3.90 -11.51
CA GLU A 369 -40.06 4.68 -10.33
C GLU A 369 -39.26 6.00 -10.28
N THR A 370 -39.54 6.87 -11.25
CA THR A 370 -38.75 8.08 -11.54
C THR A 370 -38.53 8.97 -10.32
N VAL A 371 -39.57 9.26 -9.53
CA VAL A 371 -39.46 10.17 -8.36
C VAL A 371 -38.46 9.64 -7.34
N LYS A 372 -38.51 8.32 -7.05
CA LYS A 372 -37.55 7.70 -6.12
C LYS A 372 -36.15 7.65 -6.71
N ALA A 373 -36.03 7.40 -8.02
CA ALA A 373 -34.75 7.38 -8.71
C ALA A 373 -34.04 8.73 -8.61
N GLU A 374 -34.77 9.80 -8.94
CA GLU A 374 -34.30 11.19 -8.85
C GLU A 374 -33.85 11.55 -7.43
N GLN A 375 -34.68 11.27 -6.42
CA GLN A 375 -34.33 11.56 -5.02
C GLN A 375 -33.03 10.87 -4.60
N ASN A 376 -32.84 9.61 -5.01
CA ASN A 376 -31.64 8.85 -4.70
C ASN A 376 -30.40 9.36 -5.45
N PHE A 377 -30.54 9.76 -6.72
CA PHE A 377 -29.44 10.42 -7.44
C PHE A 377 -29.06 11.76 -6.79
N GLN A 378 -30.05 12.56 -6.38
CA GLN A 378 -29.80 13.81 -5.66
C GLN A 378 -29.09 13.57 -4.32
N ASN A 379 -29.47 12.54 -3.56
CA ASN A 379 -28.79 12.18 -2.32
C ASN A 379 -27.33 11.77 -2.56
N ALA A 380 -27.07 10.94 -3.58
CA ALA A 380 -25.70 10.56 -3.95
C ALA A 380 -24.85 11.79 -4.30
N LEU A 381 -25.40 12.72 -5.09
CA LEU A 381 -24.72 13.94 -5.52
C LEU A 381 -24.59 15.00 -4.41
N LYS A 382 -25.47 14.98 -3.40
CA LYS A 382 -25.33 15.82 -2.21
C LYS A 382 -24.08 15.44 -1.42
N VAL A 383 -23.77 14.15 -1.32
CA VAL A 383 -22.57 13.66 -0.63
C VAL A 383 -21.33 13.78 -1.51
N ARG A 384 -21.44 13.39 -2.79
CA ARG A 384 -20.34 13.47 -3.77
C ARG A 384 -20.79 14.23 -5.02
N PRO A 385 -20.64 15.58 -5.04
CA PRO A 385 -21.09 16.41 -6.17
C PRO A 385 -20.43 16.06 -7.51
N GLU A 386 -19.20 15.59 -7.48
CA GLU A 386 -18.40 15.22 -8.68
C GLU A 386 -18.55 13.73 -9.07
N TYR A 387 -19.61 13.06 -8.62
CA TYR A 387 -19.83 11.64 -8.96
C TYR A 387 -20.32 11.49 -10.41
N ALA A 388 -19.36 11.30 -11.34
CA ALA A 388 -19.60 11.24 -12.78
C ALA A 388 -20.71 10.26 -13.20
N ASP A 389 -20.70 9.00 -12.74
CA ASP A 389 -21.73 8.01 -13.08
C ASP A 389 -23.14 8.45 -12.65
N ALA A 390 -23.27 9.02 -11.45
CA ALA A 390 -24.53 9.52 -10.94
C ALA A 390 -25.02 10.75 -11.72
N LEU A 391 -24.12 11.68 -12.08
CA LEU A 391 -24.43 12.84 -12.92
C LEU A 391 -24.93 12.41 -14.30
N ASN A 392 -24.19 11.53 -14.99
CA ASN A 392 -24.57 11.06 -16.31
C ASN A 392 -25.93 10.31 -16.28
N ASN A 393 -26.11 9.36 -15.35
CA ASN A 393 -27.33 8.57 -15.32
C ASN A 393 -28.55 9.36 -14.84
N TYR A 394 -28.36 10.37 -13.98
CA TYR A 394 -29.42 11.32 -13.65
C TYR A 394 -29.76 12.20 -14.86
N GLY A 395 -28.77 12.66 -15.62
CA GLY A 395 -29.01 13.36 -16.90
C GLY A 395 -29.85 12.52 -17.86
N VAL A 396 -29.52 11.23 -18.02
CA VAL A 396 -30.30 10.30 -18.86
C VAL A 396 -31.74 10.14 -18.35
N LEU A 397 -31.93 10.03 -17.03
CA LEU A 397 -33.27 10.01 -16.43
C LEU A 397 -34.04 11.29 -16.77
N LEU A 398 -33.43 12.47 -16.62
CA LEU A 398 -34.06 13.77 -16.92
C LEU A 398 -34.43 13.92 -18.40
N VAL A 399 -33.61 13.41 -19.34
CA VAL A 399 -33.98 13.36 -20.77
C VAL A 399 -35.27 12.54 -20.97
N ARG A 400 -35.39 11.38 -20.31
CA ARG A 400 -36.59 10.53 -20.40
C ARG A 400 -37.84 11.24 -19.90
N GLU A 401 -37.69 12.04 -18.84
CA GLU A 401 -38.77 12.84 -18.25
C GLU A 401 -38.94 14.22 -18.93
N GLN A 402 -38.18 14.49 -20.01
CA GLN A 402 -38.23 15.72 -20.80
C GLN A 402 -37.77 17.00 -20.07
N HIS A 403 -37.05 16.86 -18.95
CA HIS A 403 -36.41 17.95 -18.23
C HIS A 403 -35.05 18.30 -18.87
N TYR A 404 -35.08 18.76 -20.12
CA TYR A 404 -33.89 18.87 -20.97
C TYR A 404 -32.83 19.86 -20.47
N ALA A 405 -33.23 21.01 -19.93
CA ALA A 405 -32.28 22.01 -19.43
C ALA A 405 -31.47 21.48 -18.23
N GLU A 406 -32.14 20.76 -17.33
CA GLU A 406 -31.50 20.13 -16.18
C GLU A 406 -30.61 18.96 -16.62
N ALA A 407 -31.06 18.17 -17.60
CA ALA A 407 -30.25 17.09 -18.17
C ALA A 407 -28.93 17.61 -18.77
N GLU A 408 -28.99 18.69 -19.57
CA GLU A 408 -27.82 19.37 -20.12
C GLU A 408 -26.85 19.80 -19.01
N GLN A 409 -27.37 20.41 -17.94
CA GLN A 409 -26.54 20.79 -16.79
C GLN A 409 -25.84 19.58 -16.16
N LYS A 410 -26.54 18.45 -15.97
CA LYS A 410 -25.93 17.24 -15.39
C LYS A 410 -24.85 16.64 -16.27
N PHE A 411 -25.04 16.62 -17.60
CA PHE A 411 -23.99 16.16 -18.51
C PHE A 411 -22.76 17.07 -18.48
N TRP A 412 -22.95 18.39 -18.46
CA TRP A 412 -21.82 19.32 -18.32
C TRP A 412 -21.08 19.16 -17.00
N SER A 413 -21.79 19.03 -15.88
CA SER A 413 -21.15 18.75 -14.59
C SER A 413 -20.38 17.42 -14.61
N CYS A 414 -20.90 16.39 -15.29
CA CYS A 414 -20.19 15.12 -15.45
C CYS A 414 -18.88 15.29 -16.22
N ILE A 415 -18.92 16.04 -17.33
CA ILE A 415 -17.74 16.33 -18.16
C ILE A 415 -16.71 17.14 -17.37
N GLN A 416 -17.14 18.11 -16.56
CA GLN A 416 -16.25 18.89 -15.70
C GLN A 416 -15.59 18.01 -14.62
N ALA A 417 -16.35 17.13 -13.99
CA ALA A 417 -15.85 16.21 -12.95
C ALA A 417 -14.89 15.16 -13.53
N ASN A 418 -15.18 14.63 -14.72
CA ASN A 418 -14.34 13.66 -15.41
C ASN A 418 -14.33 13.91 -16.93
N PRO A 419 -13.35 14.70 -17.43
CA PRO A 419 -13.23 15.01 -18.86
C PRO A 419 -12.99 13.79 -19.78
N LYS A 420 -12.66 12.63 -19.22
CA LYS A 420 -12.48 11.38 -19.98
C LYS A 420 -13.75 10.51 -20.04
N PHE A 421 -14.84 10.93 -19.38
CA PHE A 421 -16.11 10.20 -19.36
C PHE A 421 -16.88 10.39 -20.68
N ASP A 422 -16.54 9.58 -21.68
CA ASP A 422 -17.06 9.61 -23.05
C ASP A 422 -18.60 9.60 -23.15
N GLN A 423 -19.28 8.79 -22.34
CA GLN A 423 -20.73 8.65 -22.37
C GLN A 423 -21.48 9.95 -22.11
N ALA A 424 -20.93 10.85 -21.28
CA ALA A 424 -21.57 12.13 -20.99
C ALA A 424 -21.59 13.05 -22.23
N TYR A 425 -20.50 13.08 -23.00
CA TYR A 425 -20.43 13.79 -24.27
C TYR A 425 -21.41 13.21 -25.29
N LEU A 426 -21.46 11.87 -25.40
CA LEU A 426 -22.37 11.21 -26.33
C LEU A 426 -23.84 11.45 -25.98
N ASN A 427 -24.19 11.42 -24.69
CA ASN A 427 -25.55 11.68 -24.23
C ASN A 427 -25.96 13.14 -24.42
N LEU A 428 -25.05 14.08 -24.15
CA LEU A 428 -25.28 15.50 -24.41
C LEU A 428 -25.44 15.80 -25.90
N ALA A 429 -24.61 15.22 -26.76
CA ALA A 429 -24.76 15.35 -28.21
C ALA A 429 -26.11 14.79 -28.69
N ARG A 430 -26.54 13.62 -28.18
CA ARG A 430 -27.86 13.05 -28.49
C ARG A 430 -28.99 13.96 -28.03
N LEU A 431 -28.86 14.59 -26.85
CA LEU A 431 -29.82 15.56 -26.35
C LEU A 431 -29.92 16.78 -27.30
N TYR A 432 -28.81 17.36 -27.74
CA TYR A 432 -28.85 18.47 -28.70
C TYR A 432 -29.44 18.07 -30.04
N VAL A 433 -29.22 16.84 -30.52
CA VAL A 433 -29.90 16.32 -31.72
C VAL A 433 -31.41 16.24 -31.52
N LEU A 434 -31.86 15.75 -30.36
CA LEU A 434 -33.28 15.69 -30.01
C LEU A 434 -33.93 17.08 -30.01
N LEU A 435 -33.18 18.10 -29.58
CA LEU A 435 -33.61 19.51 -29.56
C LEU A 435 -33.43 20.23 -30.91
N ASN A 436 -32.99 19.52 -31.96
CA ASN A 436 -32.65 20.06 -33.28
C ASN A 436 -31.52 21.13 -33.27
N GLU A 437 -30.66 21.11 -32.25
CA GLU A 437 -29.51 22.00 -32.07
C GLU A 437 -28.22 21.34 -32.61
N LYS A 438 -28.22 21.01 -33.91
CA LYS A 438 -27.13 20.21 -34.53
C LYS A 438 -25.74 20.84 -34.38
N ASP A 439 -25.63 22.17 -34.35
CA ASP A 439 -24.34 22.85 -34.22
C ASP A 439 -23.70 22.59 -32.85
N LYS A 440 -24.48 22.66 -31.76
CA LYS A 440 -23.99 22.31 -30.41
C LYS A 440 -23.63 20.82 -30.31
N ALA A 441 -24.41 19.94 -30.93
CA ALA A 441 -24.10 18.52 -30.99
C ALA A 441 -22.73 18.27 -31.66
N ARG A 442 -22.43 18.97 -32.77
CA ARG A 442 -21.12 18.88 -33.43
C ARG A 442 -19.99 19.40 -32.54
N GLU A 443 -20.18 20.52 -31.84
CA GLU A 443 -19.19 21.10 -30.95
C GLU A 443 -18.80 20.14 -29.82
N VAL A 444 -19.78 19.54 -29.14
CA VAL A 444 -19.54 18.57 -28.06
C VAL A 444 -18.79 17.32 -28.56
N LEU A 445 -19.17 16.79 -29.73
CA LEU A 445 -18.48 15.64 -30.33
C LEU A 445 -17.05 15.98 -30.75
N GLN A 446 -16.81 17.19 -31.25
CA GLN A 446 -15.46 17.66 -31.56
C GLN A 446 -14.61 17.79 -30.30
N GLU A 447 -15.18 18.25 -29.19
CA GLU A 447 -14.47 18.32 -27.91
C GLU A 447 -14.09 16.92 -27.40
N LEU A 448 -15.00 15.94 -27.46
CA LEU A 448 -14.65 14.54 -27.17
C LEU A 448 -13.50 14.04 -28.06
N LEU A 449 -13.52 14.34 -29.35
CA LEU A 449 -12.45 13.94 -30.27
C LEU A 449 -11.12 14.68 -30.06
N ARG A 450 -11.11 15.88 -29.47
CA ARG A 450 -9.87 16.54 -29.04
C ARG A 450 -9.20 15.75 -27.91
N GLN A 451 -10.00 15.22 -26.98
CA GLN A 451 -9.51 14.41 -25.86
C GLN A 451 -9.20 12.96 -26.28
N GLN A 452 -10.00 12.42 -27.20
CA GLN A 452 -9.97 11.02 -27.64
C GLN A 452 -10.09 10.95 -29.19
N PRO A 453 -9.00 11.21 -29.93
CA PRO A 453 -9.06 11.32 -31.40
C PRO A 453 -9.56 10.08 -32.12
N GLU A 454 -9.34 8.89 -31.55
CA GLU A 454 -9.71 7.60 -32.13
C GLU A 454 -11.11 7.10 -31.71
N HIS A 455 -11.91 7.94 -31.05
CA HIS A 455 -13.21 7.54 -30.53
C HIS A 455 -14.25 7.27 -31.63
N GLN A 456 -14.41 6.00 -32.02
CA GLN A 456 -15.18 5.57 -33.19
C GLN A 456 -16.63 6.06 -33.21
N MET A 457 -17.37 5.93 -32.10
CA MET A 457 -18.78 6.34 -32.05
C MET A 457 -18.95 7.84 -32.25
N ALA A 458 -17.98 8.64 -31.79
CA ALA A 458 -18.04 10.10 -31.91
C ALA A 458 -17.78 10.55 -33.35
N GLN A 459 -16.81 9.92 -34.02
CA GLN A 459 -16.55 10.14 -35.45
C GLN A 459 -17.77 9.76 -36.31
N GLN A 460 -18.42 8.65 -36.01
CA GLN A 460 -19.63 8.21 -36.70
C GLN A 460 -20.80 9.18 -36.46
N ALA A 461 -21.06 9.55 -35.20
CA ALA A 461 -22.10 10.51 -34.86
C ALA A 461 -21.90 11.86 -35.56
N LEU A 462 -20.65 12.34 -35.64
CA LEU A 462 -20.33 13.61 -36.31
C LEU A 462 -20.61 13.56 -37.82
N LYS A 463 -20.34 12.43 -38.50
CA LYS A 463 -20.67 12.23 -39.92
C LYS A 463 -22.17 12.24 -40.18
N MET A 464 -22.97 11.69 -39.27
CA MET A 464 -24.44 11.68 -39.38
C MET A 464 -25.08 13.07 -39.17
N LEU A 465 -24.32 14.04 -38.66
CA LEU A 465 -24.77 15.42 -38.47
C LEU A 465 -24.43 16.33 -39.65
N GLN A 466 -23.70 15.85 -40.66
CA GLN A 466 -23.49 16.57 -41.92
C GLN A 466 -24.76 16.52 -42.75
#